data_AF-E2BR65-F1
#
_entry.id   AF-E2BR65-F1
#
_cell.length_a   1.000
_cell.length_b   1.000
_cell.length_c   1.000
_cell.angle_alpha   90.00
_cell.angle_beta   90.00
_cell.angle_gamma   90.00
#
_symmetry.space_group_name_H-M   'P 1'
#
loop_
_entity.id
_entity.type
_entity.pdbx_description
1 polymer ?
#
loop_
_entity_poly.entity_id
_entity_poly.type
_entity_poly.pdbx_seq_one_letter_code
_entity_poly.pdbx_strand_id
1 'polypeptide(L)'
;QFFNPNICHVCKKVDKGNFISCDSCGLISYCNEEHKTYHRAKHERICAVIAQLLQEKSHRDARGFGNWQQWIYSRKELLKSIEMNIGYTLEPYEKEAILWSKSCYVCHQQAELKTCQRCFSANYCNKHEEAFRKKHEWGSNCDDLVLSLNINIETISGRTSNMSYGFLQFVNENSKFEEMLEFCIEFVISRRKNHMDWLAKDYVRSDYLSDPLTIYSGLKRINSLRFLRKSCVVIHIIGANSVDKNSLQAWEILLHLLPEIHRLVIVLINPKLPKSVIDQNLCRNCNVQKKFLSFMLIPTLYHN
;
A
#
# COMPACT_ATOMS: atom_id res chain seq x y z
N GLN A 1 -2.76 10.42 -4.48
CA GLN A 1 -1.80 9.94 -5.49
C GLN A 1 -0.56 9.43 -4.75
N PHE A 2 0.06 8.32 -5.13
CA PHE A 2 1.28 7.84 -4.48
C PHE A 2 2.48 8.66 -4.97
N PHE A 3 3.49 8.78 -4.12
CA PHE A 3 4.76 9.40 -4.44
C PHE A 3 5.84 8.36 -4.78
N ASN A 4 6.61 8.62 -5.83
CA ASN A 4 7.89 7.98 -6.07
C ASN A 4 8.82 9.07 -6.61
N PRO A 5 10.04 9.22 -6.05
CA PRO A 5 10.91 10.34 -6.37
C PRO A 5 11.54 10.24 -7.75
N ASN A 6 11.57 9.07 -8.39
CA ASN A 6 12.31 8.83 -9.64
C ASN A 6 11.41 8.66 -10.88
N ILE A 7 10.10 8.88 -10.75
CA ILE A 7 9.15 8.86 -11.86
C ILE A 7 8.44 10.20 -11.96
N CYS A 8 7.73 10.45 -13.07
CA CYS A 8 6.99 11.68 -13.21
C CYS A 8 5.86 11.72 -12.19
N HIS A 9 5.81 12.76 -11.36
CA HIS A 9 4.77 12.88 -10.34
C HIS A 9 3.36 12.96 -10.94
N VAL A 10 3.20 13.56 -12.12
CA VAL A 10 1.91 13.74 -12.78
C VAL A 10 1.47 12.46 -13.51
N CYS A 11 2.21 12.00 -14.51
CA CYS A 11 1.79 10.90 -15.39
C CYS A 11 2.34 9.52 -15.01
N LYS A 12 3.19 9.43 -13.99
CA LYS A 12 3.84 8.20 -13.51
C LYS A 12 4.71 7.45 -14.53
N LYS A 13 5.04 8.08 -15.67
CA LYS A 13 6.05 7.55 -16.61
C LYS A 13 7.41 7.47 -15.92
N VAL A 14 8.15 6.42 -16.25
CA VAL A 14 9.54 6.21 -15.80
C VAL A 14 10.52 7.07 -16.58
N ASP A 15 11.62 7.45 -15.94
CA ASP A 15 12.65 8.26 -16.56
C ASP A 15 13.43 7.47 -17.63
N LYS A 16 13.74 8.13 -18.73
CA LYS A 16 14.60 7.63 -19.82
C LYS A 16 15.85 8.49 -20.02
N GLY A 17 16.21 9.29 -19.01
CA GLY A 17 17.40 10.14 -18.97
C GLY A 17 17.14 11.64 -19.16
N ASN A 18 15.88 12.08 -19.19
CA ASN A 18 15.51 13.47 -19.54
C ASN A 18 14.56 14.11 -18.52
N PHE A 19 14.36 13.50 -17.35
CA PHE A 19 13.45 14.06 -16.35
C PHE A 19 14.08 15.27 -15.67
N ILE A 20 13.23 16.25 -15.41
CA ILE A 20 13.57 17.46 -14.67
C ILE A 20 13.07 17.33 -13.24
N SER A 21 13.75 17.96 -12.29
CA SER A 21 13.30 18.03 -10.89
C SER A 21 12.80 19.43 -10.56
N CYS A 22 12.10 19.59 -9.44
CA CYS A 22 11.79 20.92 -8.93
C CYS A 22 13.09 21.65 -8.55
N ASP A 23 13.32 22.83 -9.13
CA ASP A 23 14.59 23.55 -8.97
C ASP A 23 14.81 24.05 -7.54
N SER A 24 13.74 24.30 -6.79
CA SER A 24 13.82 24.84 -5.42
C SER A 24 14.00 23.76 -4.36
N CYS A 25 13.23 22.66 -4.42
CA CYS A 25 13.27 21.63 -3.38
C CYS A 25 14.00 20.35 -3.80
N GLY A 26 14.16 20.07 -5.11
CA GLY A 26 14.78 18.85 -5.63
C GLY A 26 14.02 17.55 -5.37
N LEU A 27 12.89 17.57 -4.65
CA LEU A 27 12.22 16.34 -4.18
C LEU A 27 11.32 15.66 -5.21
N ILE A 28 10.79 16.43 -6.18
CA ILE A 28 9.78 15.95 -7.13
C ILE A 28 10.34 15.96 -8.54
N SER A 29 10.15 14.86 -9.27
CA SER A 29 10.57 14.72 -10.67
C SER A 29 9.38 14.77 -11.65
N TYR A 30 9.63 15.33 -12.84
CA TYR A 30 8.68 15.52 -13.93
C TYR A 30 9.31 15.12 -15.26
N CYS A 31 8.49 14.61 -16.20
CA CYS A 31 9.01 14.22 -17.51
C CYS A 31 9.20 15.40 -18.48
N ASN A 32 8.64 16.57 -18.18
CA ASN A 32 8.73 17.79 -18.97
C ASN A 32 8.26 19.02 -18.15
N GLU A 33 8.51 20.21 -18.69
CA GLU A 33 8.09 21.50 -18.09
C GLU A 33 6.57 21.66 -18.01
N GLU A 34 5.81 21.04 -18.91
CA GLU A 34 4.35 21.05 -18.89
C GLU A 34 3.81 20.41 -17.60
N HIS A 35 4.27 19.20 -17.24
CA HIS A 35 3.87 18.54 -16.01
C HIS A 35 4.38 19.25 -14.75
N LYS A 36 5.56 19.86 -14.81
CA LYS A 36 6.09 20.70 -13.72
C LYS A 36 5.19 21.92 -13.48
N THR A 37 4.77 22.58 -14.57
CA THR A 37 3.86 23.73 -14.54
C THR A 37 2.46 23.34 -14.05
N TYR A 38 1.92 22.23 -14.57
CA TYR A 38 0.62 21.69 -14.15
C TYR A 38 0.57 21.40 -12.63
N HIS A 39 1.63 20.84 -12.07
CA HIS A 39 1.70 20.53 -10.64
C HIS A 39 2.02 21.74 -9.76
N ARG A 40 2.55 22.83 -10.33
CA ARG A 40 3.04 24.01 -9.58
C ARG A 40 2.04 24.54 -8.56
N ALA A 41 0.77 24.72 -8.98
CA ALA A 41 -0.26 25.29 -8.11
C ALA A 41 -0.50 24.48 -6.81
N LYS A 42 -0.31 23.16 -6.86
CA LYS A 42 -0.44 22.28 -5.69
C LYS A 42 0.85 22.21 -4.88
N HIS A 43 2.01 22.35 -5.54
CA HIS A 43 3.31 22.16 -4.92
C HIS A 43 3.93 23.43 -4.33
N GLU A 44 3.62 24.62 -4.86
CA GLU A 44 4.36 25.86 -4.59
C GLU A 44 4.46 26.21 -3.11
N ARG A 45 3.38 26.05 -2.34
CA ARG A 45 3.34 26.36 -0.90
C ARG A 45 4.32 25.47 -0.10
N ILE A 46 4.21 24.15 -0.26
CA ILE A 46 5.11 23.23 0.43
C ILE A 46 6.54 23.36 -0.06
N CYS A 47 6.73 23.62 -1.36
CA CYS A 47 8.04 23.81 -1.96
C CYS A 47 8.79 24.98 -1.31
N ALA A 48 8.11 26.12 -1.09
CA ALA A 48 8.71 27.29 -0.44
C ALA A 48 9.18 26.99 0.99
N VAL A 49 8.33 26.32 1.79
CA VAL A 49 8.70 25.93 3.17
C VAL A 49 9.87 24.96 3.18
N ILE A 50 9.87 23.96 2.29
CA ILE A 50 10.97 23.00 2.16
C ILE A 50 12.26 23.71 1.75
N ALA A 51 12.21 24.58 0.74
CA ALA A 51 13.38 25.29 0.23
C ALA A 51 14.02 26.15 1.33
N GLN A 52 13.22 26.87 2.12
CA GLN A 52 13.70 27.65 3.26
C GLN A 52 14.43 26.77 4.29
N LEU A 53 13.79 25.67 4.72
CA LEU A 53 14.36 24.76 5.72
C LEU A 53 15.61 24.02 5.23
N LEU A 54 15.72 23.77 3.92
CA LEU A 54 16.90 23.15 3.32
C LEU A 54 18.07 24.14 3.18
N GLN A 55 17.80 25.41 2.85
CA GLN A 55 18.82 26.46 2.81
C GLN A 55 19.47 26.65 4.18
N GLU A 56 18.68 26.65 5.25
CA GLU A 56 19.16 26.73 6.64
C GLU A 56 20.02 25.50 7.05
N LYS A 57 19.86 24.35 6.38
CA LYS A 57 20.55 23.09 6.67
C LYS A 57 21.70 22.75 5.71
N SER A 58 21.90 23.55 4.66
CA SER A 58 22.75 23.28 3.48
C SER A 58 24.23 22.94 3.77
N HIS A 59 24.73 23.16 4.98
CA HIS A 59 26.10 22.77 5.36
C HIS A 59 26.26 21.33 5.87
N ARG A 60 25.18 20.56 6.10
CA ARG A 60 25.26 19.21 6.73
C ARG A 60 25.05 18.00 5.80
N ASP A 61 24.37 18.14 4.66
CA ASP A 61 23.84 17.00 3.89
C ASP A 61 24.72 16.46 2.74
N ALA A 62 25.91 17.03 2.51
CA ALA A 62 26.88 16.45 1.58
C ALA A 62 27.57 15.18 2.14
N ARG A 63 27.55 15.01 3.47
CA ARG A 63 28.06 13.82 4.15
C ARG A 63 26.91 12.84 4.32
N GLY A 64 27.11 11.58 3.92
CA GLY A 64 26.12 10.52 4.14
C GLY A 64 25.78 10.35 5.63
N PHE A 65 24.68 9.67 5.92
CA PHE A 65 24.29 9.32 7.28
C PHE A 65 25.05 8.08 7.75
N GLY A 66 25.32 7.99 9.07
CA GLY A 66 26.04 6.85 9.63
C GLY A 66 25.26 5.54 9.57
N ASN A 67 23.92 5.61 9.53
CA ASN A 67 23.03 4.47 9.36
C ASN A 67 21.62 4.90 8.92
N TRP A 68 20.76 3.92 8.64
CA TRP A 68 19.38 4.13 8.22
C TRP A 68 18.48 4.72 9.31
N GLN A 69 18.76 4.47 10.59
CA GLN A 69 17.96 5.03 11.68
C GLN A 69 18.15 6.55 11.78
N GLN A 70 19.38 7.03 11.64
CA GLN A 70 19.71 8.46 11.61
C GLN A 70 19.04 9.16 10.43
N TRP A 71 19.01 8.51 9.26
CA TRP A 71 18.27 8.99 8.10
C TRP A 71 16.77 9.09 8.38
N ILE A 72 16.12 8.04 8.88
CA ILE A 72 14.69 8.07 9.18
C ILE A 72 14.36 9.15 10.21
N TYR A 73 15.20 9.29 11.24
CA TYR A 73 15.04 10.33 12.25
C TYR A 73 15.12 11.73 11.63
N SER A 74 16.10 12.00 10.77
CA SER A 74 16.23 13.30 10.11
C SER A 74 15.03 13.65 9.23
N ARG A 75 14.44 12.66 8.54
CA ARG A 75 13.22 12.85 7.74
C ARG A 75 11.99 13.11 8.59
N LYS A 76 11.85 12.42 9.73
CA LYS A 76 10.76 12.68 10.68
C LYS A 76 10.84 14.07 11.30
N GLU A 77 12.04 14.51 11.68
CA GLU A 77 12.26 15.87 12.19
C GLU A 77 11.97 16.94 11.14
N LEU A 78 12.38 16.70 9.88
CA LEU A 78 12.04 17.59 8.77
C LEU A 78 10.52 17.64 8.54
N LEU A 79 9.84 16.49 8.51
CA LEU A 79 8.38 16.43 8.37
C LEU A 79 7.67 17.23 9.47
N LYS A 80 8.07 17.02 10.72
CA LYS A 80 7.52 17.74 11.88
C LYS A 80 7.75 19.26 11.77
N SER A 81 8.94 19.67 11.33
CA SER A 81 9.26 21.08 11.11
C SER A 81 8.36 21.69 10.02
N ILE A 82 8.12 20.97 8.93
CA ILE A 82 7.23 21.44 7.86
C ILE A 82 5.79 21.53 8.34
N GLU A 83 5.27 20.50 9.04
CA GLU A 83 3.92 20.48 9.59
C GLU A 83 3.66 21.66 10.55
N MET A 84 4.68 22.11 11.28
CA MET A 84 4.60 23.30 12.15
C MET A 84 4.52 24.64 11.38
N ASN A 85 5.04 24.71 10.16
CA ASN A 85 5.18 25.98 9.41
C ASN A 85 4.21 26.12 8.23
N ILE A 86 3.62 25.01 7.75
CA ILE A 86 2.88 25.00 6.48
C ILE A 86 1.43 25.54 6.60
N GLY A 87 0.86 25.50 7.81
CA GLY A 87 -0.47 26.07 8.12
C GLY A 87 -1.66 25.26 7.56
N TYR A 88 -1.45 24.04 7.07
CA TYR A 88 -2.51 23.11 6.67
C TYR A 88 -2.08 21.65 6.91
N THR A 89 -3.04 20.73 6.83
CA THR A 89 -2.73 19.29 6.92
C THR A 89 -2.17 18.78 5.59
N LEU A 90 -0.92 18.34 5.60
CA LEU A 90 -0.25 17.80 4.42
C LEU A 90 -1.02 16.63 3.79
N GLU A 91 -1.13 16.64 2.46
CA GLU A 91 -1.63 15.53 1.67
C GLU A 91 -0.69 14.31 1.81
N PRO A 92 -1.18 13.08 1.61
CA PRO A 92 -0.35 11.89 1.74
C PRO A 92 0.95 11.96 0.95
N TYR A 93 0.88 12.32 -0.34
CA TYR A 93 2.07 12.38 -1.20
C TYR A 93 3.10 13.43 -0.75
N GLU A 94 2.67 14.51 -0.09
CA GLU A 94 3.57 15.53 0.45
C GLU A 94 4.39 14.97 1.60
N LYS A 95 3.73 14.22 2.51
CA LYS A 95 4.40 13.48 3.58
C LYS A 95 5.37 12.46 3.03
N GLU A 96 4.95 11.72 2.00
CA GLU A 96 5.77 10.72 1.32
C GLU A 96 6.99 11.35 0.62
N ALA A 97 6.83 12.50 -0.03
CA ALA A 97 7.92 13.25 -0.66
C ALA A 97 9.00 13.67 0.35
N ILE A 98 8.58 13.98 1.58
CA ILE A 98 9.48 14.27 2.68
C ILE A 98 10.07 12.95 3.22
N LEU A 99 9.27 11.94 3.56
CA LEU A 99 9.79 10.74 4.22
C LEU A 99 10.67 9.87 3.31
N TRP A 100 10.41 9.86 2.01
CA TRP A 100 11.01 8.96 1.03
C TRP A 100 11.74 9.70 -0.09
N SER A 101 12.39 10.80 0.25
CA SER A 101 13.24 11.55 -0.68
C SER A 101 14.41 10.69 -1.20
N LYS A 102 14.95 11.04 -2.37
CA LYS A 102 16.09 10.32 -2.98
C LYS A 102 17.25 10.29 -2.00
N SER A 103 17.79 9.09 -1.76
CA SER A 103 18.99 8.89 -0.97
C SER A 103 19.73 7.64 -1.45
N CYS A 104 21.05 7.59 -1.31
CA CYS A 104 21.82 6.40 -1.61
C CYS A 104 21.38 5.24 -0.68
N TYR A 105 21.10 4.08 -1.27
CA TYR A 105 20.71 2.85 -0.57
C TYR A 105 21.69 2.43 0.55
N VAL A 106 22.96 2.81 0.44
CA VAL A 106 24.02 2.39 1.39
C VAL A 106 24.34 3.47 2.42
N CYS A 107 24.57 4.72 1.99
CA CYS A 107 25.03 5.78 2.89
C CYS A 107 24.03 6.93 3.08
N HIS A 108 22.85 6.85 2.46
CA HIS A 108 21.79 7.85 2.54
C HIS A 108 22.19 9.29 2.15
N GLN A 109 23.34 9.50 1.47
CA GLN A 109 23.63 10.80 0.86
C GLN A 109 22.55 11.15 -0.17
N GLN A 110 22.26 12.43 -0.36
CA GLN A 110 21.16 12.89 -1.21
C GLN A 110 21.64 13.52 -2.54
N ALA A 111 22.93 13.79 -2.67
CA ALA A 111 23.54 14.39 -3.86
C ALA A 111 24.15 13.34 -4.79
N GLU A 112 24.23 13.68 -6.09
CA GLU A 112 24.90 12.89 -7.14
C GLU A 112 24.49 11.40 -7.13
N LEU A 113 23.19 11.17 -7.26
CA LEU A 113 22.59 9.85 -7.21
C LEU A 113 22.24 9.34 -8.61
N LYS A 114 22.52 8.06 -8.82
CA LYS A 114 22.01 7.26 -9.93
C LYS A 114 20.77 6.48 -9.46
N THR A 115 19.77 6.35 -10.32
CA THR A 115 18.57 5.56 -10.08
C THR A 115 18.70 4.18 -10.73
N CYS A 116 18.24 3.13 -10.06
CA CYS A 116 18.07 1.82 -10.69
C CYS A 116 17.05 1.90 -11.83
N GLN A 117 17.49 1.62 -13.06
CA GLN A 117 16.67 1.71 -14.28
C GLN A 117 15.70 0.53 -14.46
N ARG A 118 15.66 -0.41 -13.51
CA ARG A 118 14.72 -1.52 -13.50
C ARG A 118 13.53 -1.23 -12.58
N CYS A 119 13.78 -0.97 -11.30
CA CYS A 119 12.71 -0.77 -10.31
C CYS A 119 12.26 0.70 -10.15
N PHE A 120 13.07 1.67 -10.60
CA PHE A 120 12.84 3.11 -10.40
C PHE A 120 12.52 3.52 -8.95
N SER A 121 12.89 2.69 -7.98
CA SER A 121 12.50 2.85 -6.56
C SER A 121 13.70 2.85 -5.62
N ALA A 122 14.91 2.64 -6.15
CA ALA A 122 16.15 2.67 -5.39
C ALA A 122 17.20 3.54 -6.09
N ASN A 123 18.03 4.20 -5.27
CA ASN A 123 19.08 5.10 -5.72
C ASN A 123 20.43 4.74 -5.09
N TYR A 124 21.52 5.08 -5.75
CA TYR A 124 22.88 4.82 -5.28
C TYR A 124 23.83 5.94 -5.71
N CYS A 125 24.89 6.17 -4.95
CA CYS A 125 25.95 7.10 -5.36
C CYS A 125 27.10 6.36 -6.04
N ASN A 126 27.96 7.11 -6.74
CA ASN A 126 29.12 6.55 -7.44
C ASN A 126 30.02 5.69 -6.54
N LYS A 127 30.17 6.07 -5.26
CA LYS A 127 30.99 5.32 -4.29
C LYS A 127 30.42 3.95 -3.93
N HIS A 128 29.10 3.76 -4.08
CA HIS A 128 28.40 2.54 -3.64
C HIS A 128 27.79 1.74 -4.80
N GLU A 129 28.21 2.00 -6.05
CA GLU A 129 27.69 1.31 -7.24
C GLU A 129 27.88 -0.20 -7.18
N GLU A 130 29.07 -0.69 -6.82
CA GLU A 130 29.33 -2.12 -6.71
C GLU A 130 28.53 -2.78 -5.57
N ALA A 131 28.49 -2.12 -4.40
CA ALA A 131 27.73 -2.60 -3.24
C ALA A 131 26.23 -2.64 -3.53
N PHE A 132 25.72 -1.65 -4.28
CA PHE A 132 24.35 -1.59 -4.74
C PHE A 132 24.03 -2.75 -5.69
N ARG A 133 24.85 -2.98 -6.72
CA ARG A 133 24.64 -4.11 -7.65
C ARG A 133 24.56 -5.45 -6.94
N LYS A 134 25.48 -5.70 -5.97
CA LYS A 134 25.50 -6.95 -5.20
C LYS A 134 24.29 -7.13 -4.28
N LYS A 135 23.85 -6.06 -3.60
CA LYS A 135 22.80 -6.15 -2.55
C LYS A 135 21.38 -5.89 -3.05
N HIS A 136 21.23 -5.13 -4.13
CA HIS A 136 19.94 -4.72 -4.68
C HIS A 136 19.65 -5.41 -6.01
N GLU A 137 20.52 -5.27 -7.01
CA GLU A 137 20.23 -5.74 -8.37
C GLU A 137 20.24 -7.26 -8.50
N TRP A 138 21.19 -7.93 -7.85
CA TRP A 138 21.28 -9.39 -7.82
C TRP A 138 20.53 -10.04 -6.65
N GLY A 139 19.91 -9.23 -5.78
CA GLY A 139 19.01 -9.70 -4.72
C GLY A 139 17.55 -9.69 -5.18
N SER A 140 16.64 -10.27 -4.38
CA SER A 140 15.19 -10.23 -4.64
C SER A 140 14.56 -8.83 -4.49
N ASN A 141 15.24 -7.92 -3.79
CA ASN A 141 14.73 -6.58 -3.47
C ASN A 141 14.37 -5.74 -4.71
N CYS A 142 15.08 -5.91 -5.84
CA CYS A 142 14.76 -5.16 -7.06
C CYS A 142 13.41 -5.61 -7.65
N ASP A 143 13.14 -6.90 -7.65
CA ASP A 143 11.95 -7.51 -8.26
C ASP A 143 10.70 -7.13 -7.48
N ASP A 144 10.79 -7.16 -6.14
CA ASP A 144 9.72 -6.74 -5.25
C ASP A 144 9.37 -5.25 -5.46
N LEU A 145 10.38 -4.40 -5.65
CA LEU A 145 10.15 -2.97 -5.94
C LEU A 145 9.58 -2.72 -7.33
N VAL A 146 9.96 -3.51 -8.34
CA VAL A 146 9.32 -3.46 -9.68
C VAL A 146 7.84 -3.80 -9.54
N LEU A 147 7.54 -4.90 -8.84
CA LEU A 147 6.17 -5.36 -8.61
C LEU A 147 5.34 -4.29 -7.87
N SER A 148 5.88 -3.75 -6.77
CA SER A 148 5.23 -2.71 -5.97
C SER A 148 4.93 -1.45 -6.81
N LEU A 149 5.90 -0.97 -7.60
CA LEU A 149 5.71 0.19 -8.47
C LEU A 149 4.60 -0.07 -9.51
N ASN A 150 4.60 -1.24 -10.14
CA ASN A 150 3.60 -1.59 -11.14
C ASN A 150 2.19 -1.66 -10.53
N ILE A 151 2.04 -2.29 -9.36
CA ILE A 151 0.75 -2.32 -8.64
C ILE A 151 0.25 -0.91 -8.33
N ASN A 152 1.14 -0.03 -7.86
CA ASN A 152 0.83 1.36 -7.55
C ASN A 152 0.36 2.15 -8.78
N ILE A 153 1.04 1.99 -9.93
CA ILE A 153 0.66 2.63 -11.20
C ILE A 153 -0.71 2.13 -11.68
N GLU A 154 -0.92 0.81 -11.68
CA GLU A 154 -2.18 0.20 -12.11
C GLU A 154 -3.35 0.62 -11.20
N THR A 155 -3.09 0.75 -9.90
CA THR A 155 -4.09 1.18 -8.91
C THR A 155 -4.55 2.62 -9.14
N ILE A 156 -3.62 3.54 -9.36
CA ILE A 156 -3.98 4.94 -9.67
C ILE A 156 -4.67 5.07 -11.02
N SER A 157 -4.36 4.20 -11.97
CA SER A 157 -5.03 4.14 -13.26
C SER A 157 -6.47 3.60 -13.17
N GLY A 158 -6.94 3.21 -11.98
CA GLY A 158 -8.26 2.63 -11.75
C GLY A 158 -8.40 1.18 -12.21
N ARG A 159 -7.32 0.54 -12.67
CA ARG A 159 -7.37 -0.82 -13.22
C ARG A 159 -7.56 -1.89 -12.14
N THR A 160 -7.42 -1.52 -10.87
CA THR A 160 -7.66 -2.40 -9.72
C THR A 160 -8.97 -2.12 -8.99
N SER A 161 -9.78 -1.13 -9.38
CA SER A 161 -10.94 -0.71 -8.57
C SER A 161 -12.16 -1.65 -8.63
N ASN A 162 -12.34 -2.37 -9.73
CA ASN A 162 -13.48 -3.28 -9.96
C ASN A 162 -13.07 -4.74 -9.77
N MET A 163 -12.87 -5.14 -8.51
CA MET A 163 -12.58 -6.55 -8.21
C MET A 163 -13.84 -7.39 -8.14
N SER A 164 -13.86 -8.44 -8.97
CA SER A 164 -14.88 -9.48 -8.87
C SER A 164 -14.44 -10.53 -7.85
N TYR A 165 -15.37 -10.88 -6.98
CA TYR A 165 -15.29 -12.01 -6.05
C TYR A 165 -16.12 -13.21 -6.51
N GLY A 166 -16.42 -13.30 -7.81
CA GLY A 166 -17.20 -14.41 -8.38
C GLY A 166 -16.57 -15.79 -8.17
N PHE A 167 -15.28 -15.87 -7.80
CA PHE A 167 -14.65 -17.14 -7.44
C PHE A 167 -15.17 -17.73 -6.11
N LEU A 168 -15.76 -16.92 -5.23
CA LEU A 168 -16.27 -17.37 -3.93
C LEU A 168 -17.30 -18.49 -4.07
N GLN A 169 -18.08 -18.50 -5.15
CA GLN A 169 -19.06 -19.57 -5.43
C GLN A 169 -18.45 -20.97 -5.52
N PHE A 170 -17.13 -21.05 -5.67
CA PHE A 170 -16.39 -22.30 -5.77
C PHE A 170 -15.57 -22.65 -4.52
N VAL A 171 -15.53 -21.75 -3.54
CA VAL A 171 -14.93 -21.99 -2.23
C VAL A 171 -15.99 -22.62 -1.32
N ASN A 172 -15.61 -23.63 -0.56
CA ASN A 172 -16.46 -24.32 0.42
C ASN A 172 -15.63 -24.91 1.56
N GLU A 173 -16.28 -25.56 2.54
CA GLU A 173 -15.65 -26.15 3.72
C GLU A 173 -14.63 -27.25 3.41
N ASN A 174 -14.69 -27.85 2.20
CA ASN A 174 -13.77 -28.89 1.75
C ASN A 174 -12.60 -28.33 0.92
N SER A 175 -12.56 -27.01 0.68
CA SER A 175 -11.44 -26.36 0.01
C SER A 175 -10.14 -26.54 0.79
N LYS A 176 -9.07 -26.97 0.12
CA LYS A 176 -7.76 -27.26 0.73
C LYS A 176 -6.69 -26.33 0.19
N PHE A 177 -6.15 -25.51 1.07
CA PHE A 177 -5.01 -24.64 0.80
C PHE A 177 -4.33 -24.34 2.15
N GLU A 178 -3.02 -24.21 2.14
CA GLU A 178 -2.23 -23.82 3.31
C GLU A 178 -1.63 -22.42 3.13
N GLU A 179 -1.31 -22.04 1.89
CA GLU A 179 -0.74 -20.74 1.56
C GLU A 179 -1.66 -19.87 0.70
N MET A 180 -1.53 -18.55 0.83
CA MET A 180 -2.25 -17.59 -0.03
C MET A 180 -1.94 -17.81 -1.51
N LEU A 181 -0.70 -18.20 -1.82
CA LEU A 181 -0.27 -18.48 -3.18
C LEU A 181 -1.09 -19.63 -3.79
N GLU A 182 -1.24 -20.74 -3.07
CA GLU A 182 -2.06 -21.89 -3.48
C GLU A 182 -3.51 -21.48 -3.69
N PHE A 183 -4.08 -20.74 -2.73
CA PHE A 183 -5.44 -20.24 -2.82
C PHE A 183 -5.67 -19.38 -4.08
N CYS A 184 -4.77 -18.43 -4.34
CA CYS A 184 -4.87 -17.58 -5.51
C CYS A 184 -4.72 -18.39 -6.81
N ILE A 185 -3.80 -19.34 -6.87
CA ILE A 185 -3.60 -20.19 -8.05
C ILE A 185 -4.88 -20.99 -8.34
N GLU A 186 -5.43 -21.68 -7.34
CA GLU A 186 -6.57 -22.60 -7.52
C GLU A 186 -7.88 -21.85 -7.78
N PHE A 187 -8.20 -20.84 -6.98
CA PHE A 187 -9.53 -20.23 -7.00
C PHE A 187 -9.60 -18.97 -7.86
N VAL A 188 -8.50 -18.24 -8.04
CA VAL A 188 -8.50 -16.96 -8.74
C VAL A 188 -7.91 -17.09 -10.13
N ILE A 189 -6.69 -17.61 -10.24
CA ILE A 189 -5.89 -17.57 -11.47
C ILE A 189 -6.34 -18.63 -12.46
N SER A 190 -6.37 -19.90 -12.04
CA SER A 190 -6.70 -21.05 -12.92
C SER A 190 -8.12 -21.01 -13.46
N ARG A 191 -8.98 -20.16 -12.91
CA ARG A 191 -10.37 -19.98 -13.34
C ARG A 191 -10.55 -18.87 -14.38
N ARG A 192 -9.48 -18.16 -14.75
CA ARG A 192 -9.53 -17.17 -15.83
C ARG A 192 -9.41 -17.86 -17.17
N LYS A 193 -10.32 -17.53 -18.09
CA LYS A 193 -10.39 -18.17 -19.42
C LYS A 193 -9.15 -17.94 -20.29
N ASN A 194 -8.45 -16.82 -20.12
CA ASN A 194 -7.50 -16.31 -21.13
C ASN A 194 -6.12 -15.92 -20.57
N HIS A 195 -5.82 -16.13 -19.27
CA HIS A 195 -4.55 -15.66 -18.70
C HIS A 195 -4.16 -16.39 -17.42
N MET A 196 -2.96 -16.98 -17.41
CA MET A 196 -2.37 -17.61 -16.23
C MET A 196 -1.44 -16.68 -15.45
N ASP A 197 -0.98 -15.56 -16.01
CA ASP A 197 -0.08 -14.67 -15.25
C ASP A 197 -0.82 -13.78 -14.26
N TRP A 198 -0.10 -13.41 -13.21
CA TRP A 198 -0.57 -12.50 -12.18
C TRP A 198 -0.78 -11.09 -12.74
N LEU A 199 -1.92 -10.50 -12.40
CA LEU A 199 -2.24 -9.11 -12.69
C LEU A 199 -2.14 -8.30 -11.39
N ALA A 200 -1.95 -6.98 -11.50
CA ALA A 200 -1.91 -6.08 -10.33
C ALA A 200 -3.12 -6.26 -9.40
N LYS A 201 -4.32 -6.44 -9.97
CA LYS A 201 -5.55 -6.71 -9.20
C LYS A 201 -5.53 -8.03 -8.43
N ASP A 202 -4.70 -9.00 -8.80
CA ASP A 202 -4.58 -10.27 -8.10
C ASP A 202 -3.77 -10.12 -6.82
N TYR A 203 -2.68 -9.34 -6.88
CA TYR A 203 -1.92 -8.93 -5.70
C TYR A 203 -2.78 -8.11 -4.73
N VAL A 204 -3.50 -7.10 -5.23
CA VAL A 204 -4.41 -6.28 -4.41
C VAL A 204 -5.51 -7.14 -3.78
N ARG A 205 -6.08 -8.10 -4.52
CA ARG A 205 -7.06 -9.03 -3.96
C ARG A 205 -6.47 -9.92 -2.87
N SER A 206 -5.23 -10.40 -3.05
CA SER A 206 -4.57 -11.23 -2.04
C SER A 206 -4.36 -10.48 -0.74
N ASP A 207 -4.07 -9.16 -0.82
CA ASP A 207 -3.97 -8.28 0.34
C ASP A 207 -5.32 -8.18 1.07
N TYR A 208 -6.42 -7.97 0.35
CA TYR A 208 -7.76 -7.92 0.96
C TYR A 208 -8.23 -9.25 1.56
N LEU A 209 -7.80 -10.39 0.99
CA LEU A 209 -8.11 -11.70 1.52
C LEU A 209 -7.25 -12.06 2.74
N SER A 210 -6.16 -11.33 2.98
CA SER A 210 -5.20 -11.65 4.04
C SER A 210 -5.84 -11.59 5.42
N ASP A 211 -6.69 -10.61 5.71
CA ASP A 211 -7.37 -10.48 7.01
C ASP A 211 -8.27 -11.68 7.33
N PRO A 212 -9.32 -12.01 6.54
CA PRO A 212 -10.20 -13.13 6.85
C PRO A 212 -9.46 -14.47 6.80
N LEU A 213 -8.52 -14.67 5.86
CA LEU A 213 -7.79 -15.93 5.76
C LEU A 213 -6.75 -16.11 6.87
N THR A 214 -6.15 -15.04 7.38
CA THR A 214 -5.30 -15.10 8.57
C THR A 214 -6.09 -15.57 9.78
N ILE A 215 -7.31 -15.07 9.98
CA ILE A 215 -8.18 -15.51 11.08
C ILE A 215 -8.52 -17.00 10.93
N TYR A 216 -8.95 -17.41 9.73
CA TYR A 216 -9.28 -18.80 9.44
C TYR A 216 -8.08 -19.72 9.68
N SER A 217 -6.93 -19.38 9.10
CA SER A 217 -5.68 -20.16 9.20
C SER A 217 -5.20 -20.26 10.65
N GLY A 218 -5.19 -19.13 11.38
CA GLY A 218 -4.82 -19.10 12.79
C GLY A 218 -5.68 -20.03 13.64
N LEU A 219 -7.01 -19.94 13.52
CA LEU A 219 -7.93 -20.78 14.29
C LEU A 219 -7.95 -22.25 13.87
N LYS A 220 -7.70 -22.54 12.59
CA LYS A 220 -7.48 -23.90 12.08
C LYS A 220 -6.25 -24.52 12.73
N ARG A 221 -5.12 -23.79 12.77
CA ARG A 221 -3.84 -24.28 13.34
C ARG A 221 -3.91 -24.59 14.83
N ILE A 222 -4.72 -23.86 15.60
CA ILE A 222 -4.91 -24.11 17.03
C ILE A 222 -6.15 -24.99 17.34
N ASN A 223 -6.67 -25.72 16.36
CA ASN A 223 -7.86 -26.59 16.48
C ASN A 223 -9.06 -25.92 17.15
N SER A 224 -9.23 -24.62 16.92
CA SER A 224 -10.22 -23.77 17.59
C SER A 224 -11.25 -23.17 16.64
N LEU A 225 -11.42 -23.75 15.46
CA LEU A 225 -12.48 -23.39 14.51
C LEU A 225 -13.88 -23.47 15.12
N ARG A 226 -14.07 -24.24 16.21
CA ARG A 226 -15.29 -24.24 17.02
C ARG A 226 -15.77 -22.84 17.46
N PHE A 227 -14.86 -21.87 17.60
CA PHE A 227 -15.24 -20.50 17.95
C PHE A 227 -15.95 -19.78 16.80
N LEU A 228 -15.63 -20.16 15.55
CA LEU A 228 -16.30 -19.64 14.37
C LEU A 228 -17.46 -20.52 13.88
N ARG A 229 -17.54 -21.80 14.29
CA ARG A 229 -18.69 -22.68 13.97
C ARG A 229 -19.91 -22.35 14.84
N LYS A 230 -20.35 -21.09 14.77
CA LYS A 230 -21.53 -20.56 15.44
C LYS A 230 -22.42 -19.90 14.40
N SER A 231 -23.74 -19.94 14.63
CA SER A 231 -24.69 -19.27 13.74
C SER A 231 -24.42 -17.76 13.64
N CYS A 232 -23.98 -17.12 14.72
CA CYS A 232 -23.58 -15.71 14.74
C CYS A 232 -22.14 -15.57 15.21
N VAL A 233 -21.31 -14.92 14.41
CA VAL A 233 -19.89 -14.64 14.69
C VAL A 233 -19.65 -13.14 14.59
N VAL A 234 -18.98 -12.59 15.60
CA VAL A 234 -18.59 -11.18 15.65
C VAL A 234 -17.06 -11.10 15.76
N ILE A 235 -16.43 -10.36 14.86
CA ILE A 235 -14.98 -10.18 14.80
C ILE A 235 -14.67 -8.71 14.98
N HIS A 236 -13.83 -8.36 15.96
CA HIS A 236 -13.42 -6.98 16.21
C HIS A 236 -12.03 -6.75 15.61
N ILE A 237 -11.91 -5.73 14.77
CA ILE A 237 -10.64 -5.27 14.18
C ILE A 237 -10.29 -3.93 14.79
N ILE A 238 -9.17 -3.89 15.51
CA ILE A 238 -8.69 -2.71 16.22
C ILE A 238 -7.71 -1.96 15.33
N GLY A 239 -7.83 -0.63 15.27
CA GLY A 239 -6.89 0.22 14.53
C GLY A 239 -7.14 0.24 13.02
N ALA A 240 -8.35 -0.08 12.57
CA ALA A 240 -8.72 -0.03 11.15
C ALA A 240 -8.59 1.41 10.61
N ASN A 241 -7.68 1.66 9.68
CA ASN A 241 -7.36 3.02 9.21
C ASN A 241 -8.36 3.56 8.18
N SER A 242 -8.87 2.69 7.31
CA SER A 242 -9.80 3.03 6.25
C SER A 242 -10.61 1.79 5.84
N VAL A 243 -11.78 2.02 5.26
CA VAL A 243 -12.63 0.95 4.75
C VAL A 243 -12.60 0.97 3.23
N ASP A 244 -11.90 0.01 2.64
CA ASP A 244 -11.95 -0.23 1.19
C ASP A 244 -13.17 -1.10 0.88
N LYS A 245 -14.05 -0.65 -0.01
CA LYS A 245 -15.24 -1.42 -0.38
C LYS A 245 -14.90 -2.82 -0.92
N ASN A 246 -13.77 -2.95 -1.62
CA ASN A 246 -13.32 -4.23 -2.13
C ASN A 246 -12.82 -5.13 -1.00
N SER A 247 -12.18 -4.56 0.04
CA SER A 247 -11.75 -5.35 1.20
C SER A 247 -12.94 -5.90 1.99
N LEU A 248 -14.06 -5.18 2.03
CA LEU A 248 -15.29 -5.64 2.68
C LEU A 248 -15.83 -6.94 2.06
N GLN A 249 -15.84 -7.04 0.72
CA GLN A 249 -16.35 -8.23 0.02
C GLN A 249 -15.50 -9.48 0.28
N ALA A 250 -14.20 -9.32 0.54
CA ALA A 250 -13.31 -10.44 0.83
C ALA A 250 -13.75 -11.26 2.05
N TRP A 251 -14.43 -10.64 3.02
CA TRP A 251 -14.91 -11.31 4.24
C TRP A 251 -16.00 -12.36 4.00
N GLU A 252 -16.71 -12.30 2.87
CA GLU A 252 -17.68 -13.34 2.51
C GLU A 252 -17.02 -14.72 2.42
N ILE A 253 -15.71 -14.81 2.17
CA ILE A 253 -14.98 -16.09 2.13
C ILE A 253 -15.16 -16.94 3.40
N LEU A 254 -15.30 -16.30 4.57
CA LEU A 254 -15.53 -17.03 5.83
C LEU A 254 -16.88 -17.74 5.85
N LEU A 255 -17.90 -17.17 5.20
CA LEU A 255 -19.23 -17.78 5.08
C LEU A 255 -19.20 -19.05 4.21
N HIS A 256 -18.23 -19.14 3.30
CA HIS A 256 -18.02 -20.31 2.44
C HIS A 256 -17.18 -21.39 3.12
N LEU A 257 -16.09 -21.01 3.79
CA LEU A 257 -15.21 -21.94 4.49
C LEU A 257 -15.86 -22.54 5.75
N LEU A 258 -16.80 -21.81 6.36
CA LEU A 258 -17.46 -22.17 7.61
C LEU A 258 -18.99 -22.05 7.43
N PRO A 259 -19.64 -23.07 6.85
CA PRO A 259 -21.03 -22.99 6.45
C PRO A 259 -22.00 -22.78 7.62
N GLU A 260 -21.58 -23.11 8.85
CA GLU A 260 -22.33 -22.90 10.08
C GLU A 260 -22.57 -21.41 10.40
N ILE A 261 -21.73 -20.51 9.88
CA ILE A 261 -21.90 -19.07 10.04
C ILE A 261 -23.06 -18.60 9.17
N HIS A 262 -24.14 -18.17 9.83
CA HIS A 262 -25.30 -17.55 9.17
C HIS A 262 -25.23 -16.03 9.24
N ARG A 263 -24.62 -15.48 10.29
CA ARG A 263 -24.45 -14.04 10.49
C ARG A 263 -23.01 -13.75 10.86
N LEU A 264 -22.30 -13.02 10.00
CA LEU A 264 -20.96 -12.50 10.24
C LEU A 264 -21.03 -10.99 10.44
N VAL A 265 -20.54 -10.50 11.57
CA VAL A 265 -20.44 -9.08 11.88
C VAL A 265 -18.99 -8.71 12.09
N ILE A 266 -18.49 -7.77 11.29
CA ILE A 266 -17.13 -7.25 11.43
C ILE A 266 -17.19 -5.86 12.05
N VAL A 267 -16.62 -5.71 13.24
CA VAL A 267 -16.62 -4.45 13.99
C VAL A 267 -15.26 -3.78 13.82
N LEU A 268 -15.24 -2.65 13.12
CA LEU A 268 -14.04 -1.85 12.86
C LEU A 268 -13.95 -0.74 13.90
N ILE A 269 -12.91 -0.77 14.74
CA ILE A 269 -12.77 0.13 15.89
C ILE A 269 -11.59 1.06 15.66
N ASN A 270 -11.88 2.34 15.44
CA ASN A 270 -10.88 3.41 15.34
C ASN A 270 -11.53 4.78 15.55
N PRO A 271 -11.02 5.64 16.46
CA PRO A 271 -11.57 6.98 16.72
C PRO A 271 -11.72 7.89 15.49
N LYS A 272 -10.97 7.63 14.41
CA LYS A 272 -11.00 8.41 13.17
C LYS A 272 -12.07 7.96 12.18
N LEU A 273 -12.74 6.83 12.41
CA LEU A 273 -13.80 6.34 11.53
C LEU A 273 -15.11 7.08 11.77
N PRO A 274 -16.00 7.21 10.77
CA PRO A 274 -17.37 7.61 11.02
C PRO A 274 -18.14 6.48 11.70
N LYS A 275 -19.12 6.81 12.55
CA LYS A 275 -20.08 5.81 13.04
C LYS A 275 -21.01 5.42 11.91
N SER A 276 -20.97 4.18 11.46
CA SER A 276 -21.87 3.69 10.41
C SER A 276 -22.03 2.18 10.45
N VAL A 277 -23.07 1.70 9.77
CA VAL A 277 -23.30 0.28 9.51
C VAL A 277 -23.33 0.07 8.00
N ILE A 278 -22.67 -0.97 7.52
CA ILE A 278 -22.58 -1.31 6.11
C ILE A 278 -22.98 -2.77 5.93
N ASP A 279 -24.11 -3.01 5.26
CA ASP A 279 -24.52 -4.35 4.85
C ASP A 279 -23.88 -4.70 3.50
N GLN A 280 -23.35 -5.92 3.37
CA GLN A 280 -22.77 -6.38 2.11
C GLN A 280 -23.77 -7.16 1.27
N ASN A 281 -23.72 -6.90 -0.04
CA ASN A 281 -24.37 -7.76 -1.02
C ASN A 281 -23.55 -9.03 -1.20
N LEU A 282 -24.12 -10.16 -0.77
CA LEU A 282 -23.48 -11.46 -0.86
C LEU A 282 -23.66 -12.10 -2.23
N CYS A 283 -22.88 -13.14 -2.51
CA CYS A 283 -23.05 -13.98 -3.68
C CYS A 283 -24.40 -14.74 -3.64
N ARG A 284 -24.80 -15.27 -4.80
CA ARG A 284 -26.06 -16.02 -4.93
C ARG A 284 -26.17 -17.19 -3.95
N ASN A 285 -25.09 -17.93 -3.72
CA ASN A 285 -25.10 -19.09 -2.83
C ASN A 285 -25.38 -18.69 -1.38
N CYS A 286 -24.70 -17.65 -0.88
CA CYS A 286 -24.91 -17.11 0.46
C CYS A 286 -26.32 -16.52 0.63
N ASN A 287 -26.85 -15.82 -0.38
CA ASN A 287 -28.22 -15.30 -0.35
C ASN A 287 -29.27 -16.43 -0.29
N VAL A 288 -29.11 -17.50 -1.06
CA VAL A 288 -30.00 -18.67 -1.02
C VAL A 288 -29.98 -19.33 0.37
N GLN A 289 -28.81 -19.39 1.00
CA GLN A 289 -28.64 -19.89 2.36
C GLN A 289 -29.06 -18.89 3.44
N LYS A 290 -29.61 -17.73 3.07
CA LYS A 290 -30.05 -16.65 3.99
C LYS A 290 -28.95 -16.22 4.96
N LYS A 291 -27.72 -16.12 4.46
CA LYS A 291 -26.58 -15.61 5.22
C LYS A 291 -26.54 -14.09 5.24
N PHE A 292 -25.85 -13.53 6.23
CA PHE A 292 -25.71 -12.08 6.44
C PHE A 292 -24.26 -11.73 6.72
N LEU A 293 -23.78 -10.66 6.08
CA LEU A 293 -22.49 -10.03 6.35
C LEU A 293 -22.72 -8.53 6.54
N SER A 294 -22.28 -8.01 7.68
CA SER A 294 -22.40 -6.59 8.01
C SER A 294 -21.12 -6.07 8.67
N PHE A 295 -20.86 -4.78 8.50
CA PHE A 295 -19.74 -4.07 9.09
C PHE A 295 -20.26 -2.97 9.99
N MET A 296 -19.71 -2.87 11.20
CA MET A 296 -20.01 -1.81 12.15
C MET A 296 -18.75 -0.97 12.36
N LEU A 297 -18.79 0.31 12.00
CA LEU A 297 -17.69 1.23 12.22
C LEU A 297 -17.95 1.97 13.54
N ILE A 298 -17.01 1.84 14.48
CA ILE A 298 -17.13 2.38 15.84
C ILE A 298 -15.99 3.38 16.10
N PRO A 299 -16.32 4.67 16.32
CA PRO A 299 -15.33 5.73 16.57
C PRO A 299 -14.87 5.77 18.04
N THR A 300 -14.32 4.67 18.55
CA THR A 300 -13.85 4.60 19.94
C THR A 300 -12.47 3.98 20.06
N LEU A 301 -11.87 4.07 21.25
CA LEU A 301 -10.77 3.19 21.65
C LEU A 301 -11.35 1.86 22.11
N TYR A 302 -10.65 0.76 21.88
CA TYR A 302 -11.14 -0.58 22.22
C TYR A 302 -11.42 -0.77 23.72
N HIS A 303 -10.68 -0.05 24.57
CA HIS A 303 -10.76 -0.15 26.02
C HIS A 303 -11.78 0.81 26.66
N ASN A 304 -12.51 1.58 25.85
CA ASN A 304 -13.51 2.54 26.31
C ASN A 304 -14.94 2.04 26.10
#